data_AF-A0AAF0YZL5-F1
#
_entry.id   AF-A0AAF0YZL5-F1
#
_cell.length_a   1.000
_cell.length_b   1.000
_cell.length_c   1.000
_cell.angle_alpha   90.00
_cell.angle_beta   90.00
_cell.angle_gamma   90.00
#
_symmetry.space_group_name_H-M   'P 1'
#
loop_
_entity.id
_entity.type
_entity.pdbx_description
1 polymer ?
#
loop_
_entity_poly.entity_id
_entity_poly.type
_entity_poly.pdbx_seq_one_letter_code
_entity_poly.pdbx_strand_id
1 'polypeptide(L)' 'MPWFKGWTKETKAGVVKGKTLLDAIDAIEPPVRPSDKPLRLPLQDVYK' A
#
# COMPACT_ATOMS: atom_id res chain seq x y z
N MET A 1 12.14 23.30 0.93
CA MET A 1 10.83 23.49 0.25
C MET A 1 9.92 24.30 1.18
N PRO A 2 9.83 25.63 1.03
CA PRO A 2 9.08 26.49 1.97
C PRO A 2 7.55 26.41 1.77
N TRP A 3 7.11 26.07 0.57
CA TRP A 3 5.69 26.01 0.19
C TRP A 3 5.05 24.64 0.47
N PHE A 4 5.86 23.58 0.51
CA PHE A 4 5.35 22.22 0.71
C PHE A 4 5.24 21.91 2.20
N LYS A 5 4.02 21.78 2.69
CA LYS A 5 3.71 21.48 4.10
C LYS A 5 3.61 19.97 4.39
N GLY A 6 3.86 19.12 3.39
CA GLY A 6 3.63 17.69 3.45
C GLY A 6 2.32 17.28 2.76
N TRP A 7 2.01 16.00 2.82
CA TRP A 7 0.78 15.41 2.31
C TRP A 7 -0.06 14.89 3.48
N THR A 8 -1.37 14.81 3.27
CA THR A 8 -2.34 14.28 4.23
C THR A 8 -3.23 13.28 3.51
N LYS A 9 -3.44 12.10 4.10
CA LYS A 9 -4.28 11.02 3.58
C LYS A 9 -5.30 10.64 4.65
N GLU A 10 -6.56 10.55 4.28
CA GLU A 10 -7.59 9.95 5.13
C GLU A 10 -7.65 8.44 4.85
N THR A 11 -7.44 7.66 5.90
CA THR A 11 -7.59 6.20 5.88
C THR A 11 -8.76 5.82 6.78
N LYS A 12 -9.25 4.58 6.64
CA LYS A 12 -10.32 4.07 7.51
C LYS A 12 -9.91 4.06 8.99
N ALA A 13 -8.61 4.05 9.29
CA ALA A 13 -8.06 4.12 10.64
C ALA A 13 -7.75 5.56 11.13
N GLY A 14 -7.84 6.59 10.27
CA GLY A 14 -7.62 7.99 10.62
C GLY A 14 -6.81 8.79 9.60
N VAL A 15 -6.44 10.03 9.97
CA VAL A 15 -5.67 10.96 9.12
C VAL A 15 -4.17 10.69 9.27
N VAL A 16 -3.52 10.24 8.21
CA VAL A 16 -2.07 10.04 8.14
C VAL A 16 -1.43 11.25 7.46
N LYS A 17 -0.35 11.79 8.05
CA LYS A 17 0.39 12.93 7.51
C LYS A 17 1.84 12.52 7.28
N GLY A 18 2.44 12.96 6.18
CA GLY A 18 3.84 12.70 5.88
C GLY A 18 4.49 13.86 5.14
N LYS A 19 5.82 13.86 5.08
CA LYS A 19 6.59 14.90 4.38
C LYS A 19 7.40 14.35 3.22
N THR A 20 7.71 13.06 3.23
CA THR A 20 8.48 12.42 2.18
C THR A 20 7.64 11.43 1.39
N LEU A 21 8.13 11.07 0.20
CA LEU A 21 7.53 10.04 -0.64
C LEU A 21 7.70 8.65 0.01
N LEU A 22 8.77 8.46 0.79
CA LEU A 22 9.00 7.23 1.55
C LEU A 22 7.92 7.06 2.63
N ASP A 23 7.63 8.13 3.39
CA ASP A 23 6.56 8.13 4.40
C ASP A 23 5.21 7.78 3.77
N ALA A 24 5.00 8.18 2.50
CA ALA A 24 3.76 7.89 1.77
C ALA A 24 3.62 6.42 1.41
N ILE A 25 4.73 5.74 1.11
CA ILE A 25 4.77 4.30 0.81
C ILE A 25 4.55 3.50 2.10
N ASP A 26 5.24 3.87 3.19
CA ASP A 26 5.07 3.21 4.49
C ASP A 26 3.67 3.40 5.08
N ALA A 27 2.98 4.49 4.72
CA ALA A 27 1.60 4.76 5.09
C ALA A 27 0.54 4.00 4.25
N ILE A 28 0.96 3.09 3.37
CA ILE A 28 0.04 2.20 2.65
C ILE A 28 -0.25 0.99 3.54
N GLU A 29 -1.50 0.88 3.97
CA GLU A 29 -1.97 -0.32 4.66
C GLU A 29 -1.83 -1.54 3.74
N PRO A 30 -1.19 -2.63 4.20
CA PRO A 30 -1.05 -3.83 3.38
C PRO A 30 -2.43 -4.43 3.10
N PRO A 31 -2.75 -4.79 1.84
CA PRO A 31 -4.03 -5.40 1.53
C PRO A 31 -4.16 -6.76 2.21
N VAL A 32 -5.39 -7.11 2.61
CA VAL A 32 -5.69 -8.41 3.21
C VAL A 32 -5.35 -9.51 2.22
N ARG A 33 -4.45 -10.41 2.61
CA ARG A 33 -4.09 -11.57 1.81
C ARG A 33 -5.33 -12.47 1.66
N PRO A 34 -5.72 -12.87 0.44
CA PRO A 34 -6.92 -13.68 0.23
C PRO A 34 -6.65 -15.16 0.53
N SER A 35 -6.38 -15.51 1.80
CA SER A 35 -6.19 -16.89 2.26
C SER A 35 -7.49 -17.69 2.32
N ASP A 36 -8.62 -17.02 2.56
CA ASP A 36 -9.94 -17.67 2.67
C ASP A 36 -10.58 -17.95 1.30
N LYS A 37 -10.02 -17.37 0.23
CA LYS A 37 -10.52 -17.59 -1.12
C LYS A 37 -9.94 -18.90 -1.68
N PRO A 38 -10.71 -19.62 -2.51
CA PRO A 38 -10.21 -20.81 -3.17
C PRO A 38 -8.93 -20.51 -3.96
N LEU A 39 -8.01 -21.46 -4.00
CA LEU A 39 -6.76 -21.34 -4.75
C LEU A 39 -7.05 -20.97 -6.21
N ARG A 40 -6.40 -19.89 -6.67
CA ARG A 40 -6.36 -19.45 -8.06
C ARG A 40 -4.90 -19.15 -8.37
N LEU A 41 -4.29 -20.01 -9.16
CA LEU A 41 -2.88 -19.91 -9.52
C LEU A 41 -2.76 -19.77 -11.05
N PRO A 42 -2.62 -18.55 -11.58
CA PRO A 42 -2.24 -18.38 -12.98
C PRO A 42 -0.79 -18.85 -13.15
N LEU A 43 -0.56 -19.77 -14.08
CA LEU A 43 0.78 -20.23 -14.43
C LEU A 43 1.50 -19.11 -15.18
N GLN A 44 2.66 -18.68 -14.67
CA GLN A 44 3.51 -17.70 -15.34
C GLN A 44 4.42 -18.37 -16.35
N ASP A 45 5.16 -19.40 -15.92
CA ASP A 45 6.06 -20.19 -16.76
C ASP A 45 6.03 -21.65 -16.33
N VAL A 46 6.30 -22.56 -17.26
CA VAL A 46 6.42 -24.00 -17.01
C VAL A 46 7.82 -24.45 -17.45
N TYR A 47 8.55 -25.07 -16.52
CA TYR A 47 9.89 -25.61 -16.76
C TYR A 47 9.84 -27.14 -16.89
N LYS A 48 10.85 -27.73 -17.53
CA LYS A 48 10.99 -29.18 -17.76
C LYS A 48 11.92 -29.83 -16.73
#